data_AF-A0A7S4J4C0-F1
#
_entry.id   AF-A0A7S4J4C0-F1
#
_cell.length_a   1.000
_cell.length_b   1.000
_cell.length_c   1.000
_cell.angle_alpha   90.00
_cell.angle_beta   90.00
_cell.angle_gamma   90.00
#
_symmetry.space_group_name_H-M   'P 1'
#
loop_
_entity.id
_entity.type
_entity.pdbx_description
1 polymer ?
#
loop_
_entity_poly.entity_id
_entity_poly.type
_entity_poly.pdbx_seq_one_letter_code
_entity_poly.pdbx_strand_id
1 'polypeptide(L)'
;MLVAYRSAAISVSRHGLLRPRTRPGEIPPLVFAPASHTEPAQFSSNRTARGRVKSPPSSRRRASRQSTKNMPKSNRAKRGRSSSGASAPYSAVQSIAKASAAASAGAGPSAGRNLIAPNTGLGQHFLKNPAVVTGIVAKSAVKPTDVVLEIGPGTGNMTEPLCEQAKSVVAIEYDTRMVREVLKRVEGTPNEHKLRVIQGDAIKTAWPFFDLCVANVPYQISSPLVFKLLAHRPMFRCAVMMFQEEFALRLSAKPGEALYCRLSVNTQLLAKVDQLMKVGRNNFRPPPKVESRVVRIEPRNPPPPVNFTEWDGMIRLLFNRKNKTLRAVLMVKATIKMLEENIRTHAALNGTMLDESMRVEDIIEEVVGEKSRWAGKRAAKLDLDDFLQLLAEFNKRGIHFA
;
A
#
# COMPACT_ATOMS: atom_id res chain seq x y z
N MET A 1 -31.68 43.09 24.61
CA MET A 1 -30.83 42.59 25.72
C MET A 1 -29.71 41.77 25.07
N LEU A 2 -28.45 42.20 24.93
CA LEU A 2 -27.74 43.40 25.44
C LEU A 2 -27.53 43.41 26.96
N VAL A 3 -26.33 43.82 27.40
CA VAL A 3 -25.78 43.86 28.79
C VAL A 3 -25.29 42.48 29.29
N ALA A 4 -24.05 42.28 29.77
CA ALA A 4 -22.84 43.13 29.71
C ALA A 4 -21.52 42.33 29.87
N TYR A 5 -20.41 42.94 29.43
CA TYR A 5 -19.05 42.61 29.87
C TYR A 5 -18.82 42.96 31.35
N ARG A 6 -17.87 42.28 32.00
CA ARG A 6 -17.04 42.90 33.06
C ARG A 6 -15.57 42.73 32.73
N SER A 7 -14.80 43.81 32.93
CA SER A 7 -13.36 43.87 32.69
C SER A 7 -12.60 43.78 34.01
N ALA A 8 -11.40 43.20 33.98
CA ALA A 8 -10.45 43.22 35.08
C ALA A 8 -9.01 43.10 34.57
N ALA A 9 -8.33 44.25 34.51
CA ALA A 9 -6.87 44.35 34.65
C ALA A 9 -6.60 44.96 36.04
N ILE A 10 -5.40 45.01 36.63
CA ILE A 10 -4.02 44.82 36.15
C ILE A 10 -3.22 44.10 37.27
N SER A 11 -2.26 43.24 36.93
CA SER A 11 -0.98 43.16 37.66
C SER A 11 0.07 42.39 36.87
N VAL A 12 1.32 42.86 36.87
CA VAL A 12 2.47 42.18 36.25
C VAL A 12 3.48 41.87 37.35
N SER A 13 3.87 40.60 37.48
CA SER A 13 5.05 40.19 38.27
C SER A 13 5.78 39.03 37.58
N ARG A 14 7.03 38.81 37.97
CA ARG A 14 8.02 38.03 37.20
C ARG A 14 8.08 36.54 37.60
N HIS A 15 8.47 35.72 36.62
CA HIS A 15 8.92 34.32 36.73
C HIS A 15 8.00 33.30 37.43
N GLY A 16 7.41 32.41 36.62
CA GLY A 16 6.86 31.12 37.07
C GLY A 16 6.39 30.27 35.88
N LEU A 17 6.92 29.05 35.72
CA LEU A 17 6.39 28.11 34.72
C LEU A 17 5.09 27.48 35.23
N LEU A 18 3.98 27.79 34.57
CA LEU A 18 2.70 27.11 34.82
C LEU A 18 2.52 25.95 33.83
N ARG A 19 2.50 24.71 34.36
CA ARG A 19 1.99 23.55 33.63
C ARG A 19 0.44 23.59 33.63
N PRO A 20 -0.24 23.23 32.54
CA PRO A 20 -1.70 23.15 32.53
C PRO A 20 -2.19 22.02 33.46
N ARG A 21 -3.23 22.30 34.26
CA ARG A 21 -3.99 21.25 34.96
C ARG A 21 -4.93 20.57 33.97
N THR A 22 -4.76 19.26 33.75
CA THR A 22 -5.79 18.43 33.10
C THR A 22 -6.94 18.16 34.07
N ARG A 23 -8.13 17.85 33.52
CA ARG A 23 -9.28 17.39 34.32
C ARG A 23 -9.19 15.87 34.50
N PRO A 24 -9.68 15.30 35.61
CA PRO A 24 -9.85 13.85 35.71
C PRO A 24 -10.85 13.37 34.65
N GLY A 25 -10.44 12.46 33.76
CA GLY A 25 -11.33 11.78 32.79
C GLY A 25 -11.02 12.00 31.31
N GLU A 26 -10.14 12.92 30.92
CA GLU A 26 -9.77 13.12 29.51
C GLU A 26 -8.54 12.28 29.12
N ILE A 27 -8.71 11.35 28.16
CA ILE A 27 -7.61 10.60 27.55
C ILE A 27 -6.89 11.52 26.54
N PRO A 28 -5.57 11.75 26.66
CA PRO A 28 -4.85 12.60 25.72
C PRO A 28 -4.75 11.95 24.32
N PRO A 29 -4.72 12.74 23.24
CA PRO A 29 -4.59 12.21 21.88
C PRO A 29 -3.23 11.54 21.65
N LEU A 30 -3.19 10.55 20.76
CA LEU A 30 -2.00 9.79 20.37
C LEU A 30 -0.89 10.70 19.83
N VAL A 31 0.11 10.99 20.66
CA VAL A 31 1.36 11.65 20.25
C VAL A 31 2.37 10.60 19.80
N PHE A 32 2.58 10.49 18.49
CA PHE A 32 3.74 9.76 17.95
C PHE A 32 4.99 10.62 18.12
N ALA A 33 5.91 10.20 19.01
CA ALA A 33 7.20 10.84 19.15
C ALA A 33 8.10 10.55 17.91
N PRO A 34 8.74 11.57 17.30
CA PRO A 34 9.74 11.33 16.28
C PRO A 34 11.01 10.74 16.92
N ALA A 35 11.65 9.79 16.24
CA ALA A 35 12.89 9.20 16.72
C ALA A 35 14.02 10.25 16.75
N SER A 36 14.71 10.36 17.89
CA SER A 36 15.85 11.27 18.05
C SER A 36 17.05 10.79 17.24
N HIS A 37 17.60 11.67 16.40
CA HIS A 37 18.86 11.43 15.71
C HIS A 37 20.04 11.48 16.68
N THR A 38 20.77 10.38 16.79
CA THR A 38 22.15 10.36 17.32
C THR A 38 23.13 10.40 16.15
N GLU A 39 24.03 11.39 16.12
CA GLU A 39 25.11 11.44 15.14
C GLU A 39 26.18 10.36 15.42
N PRO A 40 26.69 9.67 14.38
CA PRO A 40 27.92 8.89 14.50
C PRO A 40 29.14 9.83 14.51
N ALA A 41 29.93 9.79 15.57
CA ALA A 41 31.12 10.63 15.71
C ALA A 41 32.15 10.37 14.58
N GLN A 42 32.82 11.44 14.16
CA GLN A 42 33.97 11.34 13.26
C GLN A 42 35.14 10.64 13.97
N PHE A 43 35.81 9.72 13.27
CA PHE A 43 37.13 9.24 13.70
C PHE A 43 38.10 9.28 12.51
N SER A 44 39.29 9.83 12.74
CA SER A 44 40.25 10.16 11.69
C SER A 44 41.09 8.94 11.28
N SER A 45 41.64 9.03 10.07
CA SER A 45 42.50 8.02 9.48
C SER A 45 43.81 7.83 10.25
N ASN A 46 44.32 6.61 10.27
CA ASN A 46 45.77 6.43 10.09
C ASN A 46 46.09 5.19 9.26
N ARG A 47 47.13 5.29 8.42
CA ARG A 47 47.63 4.21 7.56
C ARG A 47 48.91 3.62 8.15
N THR A 48 48.99 2.29 8.19
CA THR A 48 50.27 1.58 8.03
C THR A 48 50.05 0.39 7.10
N ALA A 49 51.07 0.05 6.31
CA ALA A 49 51.00 -0.99 5.28
C ALA A 49 52.18 -1.96 5.40
N ARG A 50 51.93 -3.26 5.15
CA ARG A 50 52.93 -4.31 4.83
C ARG A 50 52.23 -5.62 4.47
N GLY A 51 52.96 -6.55 3.84
CA GLY A 51 52.56 -7.96 3.70
C GLY A 51 51.95 -8.36 2.36
N ARG A 52 52.77 -8.91 1.45
CA ARG A 52 52.36 -9.51 0.17
C ARG A 52 52.88 -10.95 0.10
N VAL A 53 51.99 -11.94 0.12
CA VAL A 53 52.31 -13.37 -0.08
C VAL A 53 51.32 -13.97 -1.08
N LYS A 54 51.72 -15.00 -1.84
CA LYS A 54 50.95 -15.63 -2.92
C LYS A 54 50.94 -17.17 -2.80
N SER A 55 49.91 -17.79 -3.39
CA SER A 55 49.84 -19.20 -3.84
C SER A 55 49.86 -20.28 -2.74
N PRO A 56 49.50 -21.55 -3.03
CA PRO A 56 49.05 -22.16 -4.30
C PRO A 56 47.61 -22.74 -4.27
N PRO A 57 47.04 -23.17 -5.42
CA PRO A 57 45.71 -23.78 -5.49
C PRO A 57 45.71 -25.30 -5.23
N SER A 58 44.63 -25.82 -4.65
CA SER A 58 44.37 -27.27 -4.50
C SER A 58 43.65 -27.85 -5.73
N SER A 59 43.75 -29.17 -5.93
CA SER A 59 43.21 -29.86 -7.11
C SER A 59 42.50 -31.17 -6.76
N ARG A 60 41.47 -31.55 -7.54
CA ARG A 60 41.38 -32.87 -8.23
C ARG A 60 40.09 -33.08 -9.04
N ARG A 61 40.28 -33.74 -10.20
CA ARG A 61 39.43 -34.71 -10.94
C ARG A 61 37.89 -34.63 -10.77
N ARG A 62 37.07 -34.38 -11.80
CA ARG A 62 36.93 -35.03 -13.15
C ARG A 62 36.36 -36.46 -13.13
N ALA A 63 35.05 -36.58 -13.34
CA ALA A 63 34.37 -37.70 -14.03
C ALA A 63 32.93 -37.25 -14.42
N SER A 64 32.24 -37.80 -15.43
CA SER A 64 32.65 -38.22 -16.79
C SER A 64 31.40 -38.48 -17.66
N ARG A 65 31.42 -38.08 -18.95
CA ARG A 65 30.92 -38.83 -20.15
C ARG A 65 30.78 -37.94 -21.40
N GLN A 66 31.11 -38.53 -22.55
CA GLN A 66 30.85 -38.01 -23.91
C GLN A 66 29.40 -38.39 -24.34
N SER A 67 28.65 -37.64 -25.14
CA SER A 67 28.86 -37.11 -26.51
C SER A 67 28.75 -38.15 -27.65
N THR A 68 27.56 -38.22 -28.26
CA THR A 68 27.29 -38.21 -29.73
C THR A 68 25.89 -37.59 -29.92
N LYS A 69 25.53 -36.73 -30.90
CA LYS A 69 25.78 -36.55 -32.35
C LYS A 69 24.75 -37.21 -33.29
N ASN A 70 24.20 -36.35 -34.15
CA ASN A 70 23.61 -36.56 -35.48
C ASN A 70 22.10 -36.86 -35.65
N MET A 71 21.59 -36.29 -36.75
CA MET A 71 20.24 -36.35 -37.33
C MET A 71 20.22 -37.46 -38.42
N PRO A 72 19.05 -37.87 -38.98
CA PRO A 72 18.53 -37.17 -40.16
C PRO A 72 16.98 -37.11 -40.28
N LYS A 73 16.49 -36.52 -41.38
CA LYS A 73 15.06 -36.42 -41.77
C LYS A 73 14.66 -37.54 -42.75
N SER A 74 13.36 -37.85 -42.87
CA SER A 74 12.78 -38.42 -44.10
C SER A 74 11.28 -38.10 -44.24
N ASN A 75 10.74 -38.21 -45.46
CA ASN A 75 9.35 -37.91 -45.83
C ASN A 75 8.53 -39.19 -46.07
N ARG A 76 7.20 -39.13 -45.87
CA ARG A 76 6.23 -39.77 -46.80
C ARG A 76 4.83 -39.14 -46.72
N ALA A 77 4.00 -39.34 -47.74
CA ALA A 77 2.67 -38.71 -47.87
C ALA A 77 1.67 -39.54 -48.73
N LYS A 78 0.37 -39.15 -48.63
CA LYS A 78 -0.78 -39.38 -49.54
C LYS A 78 -1.40 -40.80 -49.73
N ARG A 79 -2.67 -40.90 -49.33
CA ARG A 79 -3.90 -41.41 -50.05
C ARG A 79 -5.10 -41.27 -49.07
N GLY A 80 -6.38 -41.00 -49.41
CA GLY A 80 -7.10 -40.74 -50.68
C GLY A 80 -7.95 -41.93 -51.14
N ARG A 81 -9.26 -41.84 -51.47
CA ARG A 81 -10.22 -40.72 -51.69
C ARG A 81 -11.14 -40.54 -50.44
N SER A 82 -12.48 -40.37 -50.32
CA SER A 82 -13.73 -40.08 -51.09
C SER A 82 -14.91 -39.99 -50.07
N SER A 83 -16.11 -39.38 -50.25
CA SER A 83 -16.69 -38.35 -51.15
C SER A 83 -18.16 -38.00 -50.72
N SER A 84 -18.77 -36.95 -51.30
CA SER A 84 -20.22 -36.52 -51.27
C SER A 84 -20.89 -36.13 -49.92
N GLY A 85 -21.74 -35.09 -49.85
CA GLY A 85 -22.01 -34.00 -50.82
C GLY A 85 -23.35 -33.27 -50.64
N ALA A 86 -23.35 -31.93 -50.69
CA ALA A 86 -24.54 -31.07 -50.89
C ALA A 86 -24.16 -29.65 -51.35
N SER A 87 -24.93 -29.07 -52.29
CA SER A 87 -24.98 -27.65 -52.68
C SER A 87 -26.11 -26.93 -51.89
N ALA A 88 -26.39 -25.62 -51.94
CA ALA A 88 -26.29 -24.61 -53.01
C ALA A 88 -26.15 -23.15 -52.44
N PRO A 89 -26.03 -22.08 -53.26
CA PRO A 89 -25.40 -20.82 -52.85
C PRO A 89 -26.34 -19.61 -52.61
N TYR A 90 -25.72 -18.48 -52.25
CA TYR A 90 -26.29 -17.13 -52.16
C TYR A 90 -26.96 -16.63 -53.45
N SER A 91 -27.93 -15.74 -53.31
CA SER A 91 -28.32 -14.72 -54.30
C SER A 91 -28.22 -13.32 -53.69
N ALA A 92 -28.13 -12.27 -54.51
CA ALA A 92 -27.82 -10.91 -54.08
C ALA A 92 -28.80 -9.87 -54.67
N VAL A 93 -29.06 -8.80 -53.91
CA VAL A 93 -29.73 -7.57 -54.38
C VAL A 93 -29.05 -6.36 -53.73
N GLN A 94 -28.86 -5.28 -54.50
CA GLN A 94 -28.32 -3.99 -54.06
C GLN A 94 -29.50 -3.03 -53.79
N SER A 95 -29.44 -2.02 -52.92
CA SER A 95 -28.73 -0.73 -53.11
C SER A 95 -29.37 0.32 -52.16
N ILE A 96 -29.10 1.62 -52.35
CA ILE A 96 -29.69 2.79 -51.62
C ILE A 96 -29.11 2.95 -50.18
N ALA A 97 -28.48 4.07 -49.78
CA ALA A 97 -28.14 5.31 -50.49
C ALA A 97 -26.77 5.88 -50.02
N LYS A 98 -26.19 6.76 -50.86
CA LYS A 98 -25.17 7.75 -50.44
C LYS A 98 -25.82 9.13 -50.35
N ALA A 99 -25.55 9.87 -49.28
CA ALA A 99 -25.74 11.33 -49.21
C ALA A 99 -24.77 11.94 -48.19
N SER A 100 -24.60 13.27 -48.22
CA SER A 100 -23.81 14.09 -47.29
C SER A 100 -22.39 13.59 -46.94
N ALA A 101 -21.42 14.01 -47.77
CA ALA A 101 -20.04 14.23 -47.34
C ALA A 101 -19.77 15.75 -47.26
N ALA A 102 -18.58 16.11 -46.75
CA ALA A 102 -18.02 17.47 -46.69
C ALA A 102 -18.56 18.44 -45.60
N ALA A 103 -17.90 18.40 -44.43
CA ALA A 103 -17.61 19.57 -43.60
C ALA A 103 -16.31 19.33 -42.81
N SER A 104 -15.61 20.42 -42.44
CA SER A 104 -14.43 20.45 -41.54
C SER A 104 -13.33 19.40 -41.78
N ALA A 105 -12.51 19.59 -42.82
CA ALA A 105 -11.10 19.21 -42.75
C ALA A 105 -10.36 20.31 -41.96
N GLY A 106 -9.70 19.99 -40.85
CA GLY A 106 -9.17 21.05 -39.96
C GLY A 106 -8.41 20.61 -38.70
N ALA A 107 -7.85 19.39 -38.66
CA ALA A 107 -7.02 18.93 -37.55
C ALA A 107 -5.78 18.20 -38.08
N GLY A 108 -4.66 18.91 -38.18
CA GLY A 108 -3.36 18.29 -38.47
C GLY A 108 -2.93 17.39 -37.30
N PRO A 109 -2.10 16.36 -37.53
CA PRO A 109 -1.59 15.52 -36.46
C PRO A 109 -0.77 16.39 -35.49
N SER A 110 -1.22 16.50 -34.24
CA SER A 110 -0.51 17.26 -33.21
C SER A 110 0.93 16.76 -33.11
N ALA A 111 1.90 17.67 -33.29
CA ALA A 111 3.31 17.34 -33.38
C ALA A 111 3.73 16.39 -32.24
N GLY A 112 4.35 15.27 -32.59
CA GLY A 112 4.62 14.18 -31.66
C GLY A 112 5.50 14.63 -30.50
N ARG A 113 4.88 14.94 -29.34
CA ARG A 113 5.59 15.11 -28.06
C ARG A 113 6.46 13.87 -27.88
N ASN A 114 7.77 14.06 -27.76
CA ASN A 114 8.74 13.00 -27.50
C ASN A 114 8.55 12.45 -26.09
N LEU A 115 7.50 11.63 -25.91
CA LEU A 115 7.09 11.03 -24.64
C LEU A 115 8.30 10.36 -23.98
N ILE A 116 8.72 10.92 -22.85
CA ILE A 116 9.92 10.50 -22.12
C ILE A 116 9.86 8.99 -21.87
N ALA A 117 10.97 8.31 -22.16
CA ALA A 117 11.05 6.85 -22.03
C ALA A 117 10.80 6.39 -20.57
N PRO A 118 9.85 5.46 -20.33
CA PRO A 118 9.60 4.90 -19.01
C PRO A 118 10.84 4.21 -18.46
N ASN A 119 11.26 4.57 -17.25
CA ASN A 119 12.35 3.91 -16.55
C ASN A 119 11.84 2.66 -15.83
N THR A 120 11.99 1.50 -16.48
CA THR A 120 11.60 0.20 -15.92
C THR A 120 12.42 -0.19 -14.69
N GLY A 121 13.62 0.37 -14.49
CA GLY A 121 14.39 0.22 -13.25
C GLY A 121 13.74 0.91 -12.05
N LEU A 122 12.93 1.95 -12.28
CA LEU A 122 12.07 2.58 -11.26
C LEU A 122 10.66 1.96 -11.21
N GLY A 123 10.40 0.89 -11.97
CA GLY A 123 9.08 0.26 -12.07
C GLY A 123 8.03 1.12 -12.80
N GLN A 124 8.42 2.12 -13.59
CA GLN A 124 7.49 3.01 -14.27
C GLN A 124 6.68 2.27 -15.37
N HIS A 125 5.36 2.29 -15.21
CA HIS A 125 4.38 1.82 -16.19
C HIS A 125 3.34 2.93 -16.40
N PHE A 126 3.48 3.72 -17.48
CA PHE A 126 2.58 4.86 -17.71
C PHE A 126 1.22 4.39 -18.22
N LEU A 127 0.15 4.77 -17.52
CA LEU A 127 -1.23 4.53 -17.94
C LEU A 127 -1.53 5.39 -19.19
N LYS A 128 -1.81 4.75 -20.32
CA LYS A 128 -1.95 5.39 -21.65
C LYS A 128 -3.38 5.38 -22.22
N ASN A 129 -4.35 4.76 -21.54
CA ASN A 129 -5.74 4.72 -22.02
C ASN A 129 -6.58 5.83 -21.34
N PRO A 130 -7.06 6.85 -22.09
CA PRO A 130 -7.87 7.93 -21.53
C PRO A 130 -9.15 7.43 -20.85
N ALA A 131 -9.83 6.41 -21.39
CA ALA A 131 -11.06 5.89 -20.79
C ALA A 131 -10.83 5.27 -19.40
N VAL A 132 -9.63 4.74 -19.13
CA VAL A 132 -9.26 4.27 -17.78
C VAL A 132 -8.95 5.44 -16.86
N VAL A 133 -8.29 6.49 -17.34
CA VAL A 133 -8.07 7.73 -16.59
C VAL A 133 -9.40 8.37 -16.19
N THR A 134 -10.30 8.60 -17.14
CA THR A 134 -11.65 9.15 -16.87
C THR A 134 -12.42 8.25 -15.89
N GLY A 135 -12.35 6.93 -16.06
CA GLY A 135 -12.97 5.96 -15.15
C GLY A 135 -12.39 5.98 -13.73
N ILE A 136 -11.09 6.28 -13.55
CA ILE A 136 -10.47 6.48 -12.25
C ILE A 136 -10.95 7.80 -11.63
N VAL A 137 -10.80 8.92 -12.33
CA VAL A 137 -11.15 10.26 -11.81
C VAL A 137 -12.64 10.34 -11.44
N ALA A 138 -13.54 9.83 -12.28
CA ALA A 138 -14.97 9.77 -11.97
C ALA A 138 -15.26 8.92 -10.71
N LYS A 139 -14.58 7.78 -10.53
CA LYS A 139 -14.73 6.92 -9.34
C LYS A 139 -14.01 7.43 -8.10
N SER A 140 -13.12 8.40 -8.23
CA SER A 140 -12.60 9.19 -7.10
C SER A 140 -13.67 10.09 -6.49
N ALA A 141 -14.67 10.53 -7.27
CA ALA A 141 -15.69 11.49 -6.84
C ALA A 141 -15.06 12.74 -6.19
N VAL A 142 -14.19 13.41 -6.97
CA VAL A 142 -13.53 14.66 -6.62
C VAL A 142 -14.59 15.75 -6.42
N LYS A 143 -14.45 16.58 -5.40
CA LYS A 143 -15.28 17.78 -5.18
C LYS A 143 -14.49 19.05 -5.51
N PRO A 144 -15.15 20.13 -5.98
CA PRO A 144 -14.51 21.44 -6.19
C PRO A 144 -13.82 22.05 -4.95
N THR A 145 -14.10 21.55 -3.75
CA THR A 145 -13.47 21.96 -2.49
C THR A 145 -12.19 21.19 -2.14
N ASP A 146 -11.98 20.01 -2.74
CA ASP A 146 -10.97 19.05 -2.29
C ASP A 146 -9.53 19.48 -2.64
N VAL A 147 -8.63 19.30 -1.68
CA VAL A 147 -7.20 19.19 -1.93
C VAL A 147 -6.89 17.72 -2.27
N VAL A 148 -6.36 17.47 -3.47
CA VAL A 148 -6.01 16.12 -3.93
C VAL A 148 -4.51 15.86 -3.76
N LEU A 149 -4.14 14.75 -3.14
CA LEU A 149 -2.78 14.21 -3.16
C LEU A 149 -2.63 13.20 -4.31
N GLU A 150 -1.90 13.56 -5.37
CA GLU A 150 -1.51 12.62 -6.41
C GLU A 150 -0.15 11.99 -6.10
N ILE A 151 -0.01 10.67 -6.24
CA ILE A 151 1.26 9.96 -6.01
C ILE A 151 1.67 9.20 -7.28
N GLY A 152 2.78 9.64 -7.89
CA GLY A 152 3.27 9.17 -9.18
C GLY A 152 2.49 9.72 -10.39
N PRO A 153 2.47 11.05 -10.62
CA PRO A 153 1.81 11.66 -11.78
C PRO A 153 2.41 11.22 -13.12
N GLY A 154 3.70 10.89 -13.17
CA GLY A 154 4.39 10.51 -14.41
C GLY A 154 4.28 11.58 -15.50
N THR A 155 3.57 11.27 -16.59
CA THR A 155 3.35 12.18 -17.74
C THR A 155 2.12 13.10 -17.57
N GLY A 156 1.57 13.20 -16.36
CA GLY A 156 0.46 14.11 -16.03
C GLY A 156 -0.93 13.68 -16.53
N ASN A 157 -1.06 12.44 -17.01
CA ASN A 157 -2.31 11.95 -17.62
C ASN A 157 -3.52 11.97 -16.66
N MET A 158 -3.32 11.81 -15.35
CA MET A 158 -4.38 11.95 -14.33
C MET A 158 -4.39 13.35 -13.72
N THR A 159 -3.22 13.99 -13.57
CA THR A 159 -3.06 15.34 -13.00
C THR A 159 -3.95 16.38 -13.67
N GLU A 160 -4.02 16.40 -15.01
CA GLU A 160 -4.81 17.36 -15.79
C GLU A 160 -6.32 17.31 -15.44
N PRO A 161 -7.05 16.19 -15.58
CA PRO A 161 -8.45 16.10 -15.18
C PRO A 161 -8.69 16.12 -13.65
N LEU A 162 -7.66 15.89 -12.83
CA LEU A 162 -7.75 16.15 -11.38
C LEU A 162 -7.72 17.65 -11.08
N CYS A 163 -6.85 18.43 -11.74
CA CYS A 163 -6.83 19.88 -11.59
C CYS A 163 -8.11 20.54 -12.12
N GLU A 164 -8.76 20.01 -13.16
CA GLU A 164 -10.07 20.50 -13.61
C GLU A 164 -11.12 20.47 -12.48
N GLN A 165 -11.17 19.37 -11.71
CA GLN A 165 -12.26 19.08 -10.76
C GLN A 165 -11.95 19.47 -9.31
N ALA A 166 -10.68 19.54 -8.92
CA ALA A 166 -10.24 19.83 -7.56
C ALA A 166 -10.09 21.34 -7.28
N LYS A 167 -10.00 21.69 -5.99
CA LYS A 167 -9.52 23.01 -5.54
C LYS A 167 -8.04 23.17 -5.86
N SER A 168 -7.24 22.15 -5.53
CA SER A 168 -5.82 22.07 -5.87
C SER A 168 -5.33 20.61 -5.86
N VAL A 169 -4.25 20.35 -6.58
CA VAL A 169 -3.58 19.04 -6.63
C VAL A 169 -2.15 19.23 -6.12
N VAL A 170 -1.76 18.45 -5.12
CA VAL A 170 -0.37 18.27 -4.73
C VAL A 170 0.10 16.93 -5.28
N ALA A 171 1.06 16.95 -6.20
CA ALA A 171 1.65 15.72 -6.73
C ALA A 171 2.98 15.41 -6.03
N ILE A 172 3.22 14.15 -5.67
CA ILE A 172 4.54 13.67 -5.23
C ILE A 172 5.13 12.76 -6.31
N GLU A 173 6.33 13.11 -6.79
CA GLU A 173 7.02 12.40 -7.88
C GLU A 173 8.50 12.23 -7.55
N TYR A 174 9.04 11.04 -7.83
CA TYR A 174 10.42 10.68 -7.55
C TYR A 174 11.36 11.01 -8.72
N ASP A 175 10.87 10.86 -9.96
CA ASP A 175 11.68 11.08 -11.16
C ASP A 175 11.69 12.56 -11.57
N THR A 176 12.84 13.23 -11.41
CA THR A 176 13.09 14.64 -11.79
C THR A 176 12.80 14.96 -13.28
N ARG A 177 12.68 13.94 -14.14
CA ARG A 177 12.24 14.09 -15.53
C ARG A 177 10.72 14.21 -15.60
N MET A 178 10.00 13.40 -14.81
CA MET A 178 8.53 13.43 -14.70
C MET A 178 8.04 14.73 -14.03
N VAL A 179 8.75 15.21 -13.00
CA VAL A 179 8.47 16.53 -12.37
C VAL A 179 8.38 17.65 -13.41
N ARG A 180 9.31 17.69 -14.37
CA ARG A 180 9.30 18.69 -15.45
C ARG A 180 8.23 18.43 -16.51
N GLU A 181 7.96 17.17 -16.84
CA GLU A 181 6.92 16.78 -17.81
C GLU A 181 5.51 17.15 -17.32
N VAL A 182 5.19 16.88 -16.04
CA VAL A 182 3.86 17.21 -15.48
C VAL A 182 3.65 18.72 -15.30
N LEU A 183 4.69 19.47 -14.90
CA LEU A 183 4.63 20.94 -14.86
C LEU A 183 4.40 21.52 -16.26
N LYS A 184 5.21 21.11 -17.24
CA LYS A 184 5.07 21.52 -18.66
C LYS A 184 3.75 21.08 -19.31
N ARG A 185 3.03 20.13 -18.71
CA ARG A 185 1.69 19.75 -19.18
C ARG A 185 0.64 20.80 -18.82
N VAL A 186 0.73 21.39 -17.63
CA VAL A 186 -0.24 22.38 -17.12
C VAL A 186 0.19 23.83 -17.35
N GLU A 187 1.47 24.06 -17.69
CA GLU A 187 2.05 25.34 -18.11
C GLU A 187 1.17 26.05 -19.17
N GLY A 188 0.76 27.29 -18.88
CA GLY A 188 -0.12 28.09 -19.73
C GLY A 188 -1.61 27.72 -19.70
N THR A 189 -2.02 26.70 -18.93
CA THR A 189 -3.44 26.34 -18.78
C THR A 189 -4.10 27.14 -17.65
N PRO A 190 -5.44 27.35 -17.67
CA PRO A 190 -6.16 27.96 -16.54
C PRO A 190 -5.98 27.21 -15.21
N ASN A 191 -5.56 25.94 -15.26
CA ASN A 191 -5.36 25.06 -14.13
C ASN A 191 -3.92 25.03 -13.59
N GLU A 192 -2.96 25.75 -14.18
CA GLU A 192 -1.55 25.73 -13.78
C GLU A 192 -1.38 26.02 -12.28
N HIS A 193 -2.01 27.11 -11.81
CA HIS A 193 -1.97 27.57 -10.43
C HIS A 193 -2.53 26.58 -9.39
N LYS A 194 -3.25 25.54 -9.83
CA LYS A 194 -3.79 24.49 -8.95
C LYS A 194 -2.78 23.38 -8.65
N LEU A 195 -1.74 23.20 -9.48
CA LEU A 195 -0.78 22.11 -9.32
C LEU A 195 0.44 22.56 -8.48
N ARG A 196 0.78 21.77 -7.46
CA ARG A 196 2.05 21.87 -6.76
C ARG A 196 2.76 20.52 -6.77
N VAL A 197 3.96 20.45 -7.35
CA VAL A 197 4.76 19.21 -7.39
C VAL A 197 5.80 19.23 -6.27
N ILE A 198 5.87 18.14 -5.50
CA ILE A 198 6.94 17.86 -4.53
C ILE A 198 7.81 16.77 -5.12
N GLN A 199 9.07 17.09 -5.42
CA GLN A 199 10.04 16.07 -5.81
C GLN A 199 10.48 15.27 -4.57
N GLY A 200 10.30 13.95 -4.59
CA GLY A 200 10.80 13.08 -3.53
C GLY A 200 10.21 11.66 -3.51
N ASP A 201 10.76 10.83 -2.63
CA ASP A 201 10.26 9.48 -2.35
C ASP A 201 8.97 9.56 -1.53
N ALA A 202 7.84 9.13 -2.09
CA ALA A 202 6.54 9.18 -1.43
C ALA A 202 6.48 8.49 -0.05
N ILE A 203 7.34 7.52 0.23
CA ILE A 203 7.44 6.87 1.54
C ILE A 203 8.18 7.75 2.54
N LYS A 204 9.22 8.50 2.11
CA LYS A 204 10.02 9.37 2.99
C LYS A 204 9.46 10.80 3.13
N THR A 205 8.99 11.40 2.04
CA THR A 205 8.46 12.76 1.99
C THR A 205 7.27 12.96 2.93
N ALA A 206 7.27 14.00 3.77
CA ALA A 206 6.11 14.36 4.58
C ALA A 206 4.93 14.75 3.69
N TRP A 207 3.74 14.20 3.96
CA TRP A 207 2.53 14.51 3.18
C TRP A 207 1.81 15.73 3.77
N PRO A 208 1.34 16.67 2.94
CA PRO A 208 0.46 17.75 3.42
C PRO A 208 -0.91 17.17 3.81
N PHE A 209 -1.79 18.03 4.31
CA PHE A 209 -3.23 17.71 4.34
C PHE A 209 -3.76 17.48 2.90
N PHE A 210 -4.67 16.52 2.77
CA PHE A 210 -5.48 16.27 1.56
C PHE A 210 -6.84 15.68 1.95
N ASP A 211 -7.87 16.00 1.16
CA ASP A 211 -9.21 15.41 1.29
C ASP A 211 -9.29 14.06 0.57
N LEU A 212 -8.53 13.91 -0.52
CA LEU A 212 -8.55 12.76 -1.42
C LEU A 212 -7.13 12.40 -1.88
N CYS A 213 -6.79 11.11 -1.95
CA CYS A 213 -5.55 10.66 -2.60
C CYS A 213 -5.83 9.88 -3.88
N VAL A 214 -5.05 10.09 -4.94
CA VAL A 214 -5.09 9.30 -6.19
C VAL A 214 -3.68 8.80 -6.49
N ALA A 215 -3.53 7.51 -6.82
CA ALA A 215 -2.20 6.91 -6.99
C ALA A 215 -2.11 5.84 -8.08
N ASN A 216 -1.05 5.93 -8.89
CA ASN A 216 -0.61 4.89 -9.83
C ASN A 216 0.88 4.61 -9.60
N VAL A 217 1.20 4.03 -8.45
CA VAL A 217 2.58 3.86 -7.97
C VAL A 217 3.25 2.57 -8.45
N PRO A 218 4.60 2.54 -8.52
CA PRO A 218 5.35 1.30 -8.68
C PRO A 218 4.99 0.28 -7.59
N TYR A 219 4.67 -0.94 -8.01
CA TYR A 219 4.09 -1.96 -7.12
C TYR A 219 4.97 -2.33 -5.92
N GLN A 220 6.28 -2.13 -6.02
CA GLN A 220 7.28 -2.33 -4.99
C GLN A 220 6.97 -1.56 -3.69
N ILE A 221 6.35 -0.38 -3.78
CA ILE A 221 6.03 0.46 -2.61
C ILE A 221 4.58 0.31 -2.10
N SER A 222 3.76 -0.57 -2.70
CA SER A 222 2.32 -0.67 -2.38
C SER A 222 2.03 -0.89 -0.89
N SER A 223 2.77 -1.81 -0.24
CA SER A 223 2.56 -2.14 1.18
C SER A 223 2.93 -1.00 2.13
N PRO A 224 4.15 -0.41 2.12
CA PRO A 224 4.46 0.72 2.99
C PRO A 224 3.60 1.96 2.65
N LEU A 225 3.17 2.13 1.39
CA LEU A 225 2.29 3.23 1.01
C LEU A 225 0.90 3.13 1.64
N VAL A 226 0.29 1.93 1.64
CA VAL A 226 -1.01 1.70 2.31
C VAL A 226 -0.90 1.90 3.82
N PHE A 227 0.17 1.42 4.47
CA PHE A 227 0.34 1.67 5.91
C PHE A 227 0.56 3.15 6.23
N LYS A 228 1.37 3.87 5.44
CA LYS A 228 1.56 5.32 5.59
C LYS A 228 0.25 6.10 5.37
N LEU A 229 -0.58 5.66 4.43
CA LEU A 229 -1.91 6.23 4.18
C LEU A 229 -2.83 6.05 5.41
N LEU A 230 -2.97 4.83 5.92
CA LEU A 230 -3.83 4.56 7.09
C LEU A 230 -3.35 5.27 8.38
N ALA A 231 -2.03 5.50 8.49
CA ALA A 231 -1.42 6.27 9.56
C ALA A 231 -1.51 7.81 9.38
N HIS A 232 -1.85 8.32 8.19
CA HIS A 232 -1.86 9.76 7.92
C HIS A 232 -2.88 10.50 8.80
N ARG A 233 -2.50 11.67 9.32
CA ARG A 233 -3.36 12.59 10.09
C ARG A 233 -3.11 14.02 9.59
N PRO A 234 -4.14 14.89 9.45
CA PRO A 234 -5.58 14.63 9.66
C PRO A 234 -6.14 13.52 8.75
N MET A 235 -7.31 12.98 9.09
CA MET A 235 -7.92 11.92 8.27
C MET A 235 -8.51 12.50 6.99
N PHE A 236 -8.16 11.90 5.86
CA PHE A 236 -8.70 12.17 4.53
C PHE A 236 -10.02 11.42 4.31
N ARG A 237 -10.83 11.83 3.32
CA ARG A 237 -12.13 11.20 3.01
C ARG A 237 -11.98 9.81 2.41
N CYS A 238 -11.25 9.70 1.29
CA CYS A 238 -10.95 8.43 0.65
C CYS A 238 -9.75 8.52 -0.29
N ALA A 239 -9.15 7.37 -0.61
CA ALA A 239 -8.08 7.23 -1.59
C ALA A 239 -8.51 6.29 -2.71
N VAL A 240 -8.22 6.63 -3.96
CA VAL A 240 -8.44 5.77 -5.12
C VAL A 240 -7.09 5.42 -5.75
N MET A 241 -6.70 4.16 -5.59
CA MET A 241 -5.33 3.70 -5.85
C MET A 241 -5.34 2.50 -6.79
N MET A 242 -4.37 2.44 -7.71
CA MET A 242 -4.19 1.29 -8.59
C MET A 242 -3.02 0.43 -8.12
N PHE A 243 -3.28 -0.87 -7.96
CA PHE A 243 -2.29 -1.88 -7.55
C PHE A 243 -2.30 -3.08 -8.52
N GLN A 244 -1.40 -4.03 -8.31
CA GLN A 244 -1.51 -5.36 -8.92
C GLN A 244 -2.80 -6.05 -8.49
N GLU A 245 -3.40 -6.87 -9.36
CA GLU A 245 -4.68 -7.51 -9.07
C GLU A 245 -4.67 -8.39 -7.79
N GLU A 246 -3.57 -9.13 -7.54
CA GLU A 246 -3.39 -9.94 -6.33
C GLU A 246 -3.28 -9.08 -5.06
N PHE A 247 -2.48 -8.01 -5.09
CA PHE A 247 -2.35 -7.08 -3.96
C PHE A 247 -3.67 -6.36 -3.67
N ALA A 248 -4.37 -5.90 -4.70
CA ALA A 248 -5.70 -5.28 -4.59
C ALA A 248 -6.72 -6.23 -3.94
N LEU A 249 -6.77 -7.49 -4.38
CA LEU A 249 -7.64 -8.51 -3.78
C LEU A 249 -7.28 -8.78 -2.32
N ARG A 250 -5.99 -8.80 -1.95
CA ARG A 250 -5.55 -9.00 -0.57
C ARG A 250 -6.03 -7.91 0.39
N LEU A 251 -6.22 -6.67 -0.05
CA LEU A 251 -6.72 -5.59 0.81
C LEU A 251 -8.14 -5.89 1.33
N SER A 252 -9.03 -6.41 0.49
CA SER A 252 -10.43 -6.73 0.84
C SER A 252 -10.72 -8.24 0.97
N ALA A 253 -9.68 -9.08 1.05
CA ALA A 253 -9.87 -10.52 1.19
C ALA A 253 -10.54 -10.85 2.52
N LYS A 254 -11.46 -11.81 2.53
CA LYS A 254 -12.28 -12.18 3.70
C LYS A 254 -11.71 -13.37 4.48
N PRO A 255 -12.10 -13.53 5.77
CA PRO A 255 -11.80 -14.73 6.55
C PRO A 255 -12.05 -16.01 5.77
N GLY A 256 -11.05 -16.87 5.74
CA GLY A 256 -11.11 -18.16 5.06
C GLY A 256 -10.77 -18.19 3.58
N GLU A 257 -10.57 -17.05 2.93
CA GLU A 257 -10.09 -16.96 1.54
C GLU A 257 -8.57 -17.23 1.46
N ALA A 258 -8.11 -17.72 0.29
CA ALA A 258 -6.70 -18.03 0.07
C ALA A 258 -5.78 -16.81 0.29
N LEU A 259 -6.22 -15.63 -0.15
CA LEU A 259 -5.49 -14.36 -0.08
C LEU A 259 -5.58 -13.66 1.29
N TYR A 260 -6.38 -14.18 2.23
CA TYR A 260 -6.54 -13.56 3.56
C TYR A 260 -5.21 -13.50 4.34
N CYS A 261 -4.79 -12.32 4.77
CA CYS A 261 -3.49 -12.11 5.43
C CYS A 261 -3.49 -10.89 6.35
N ARG A 262 -2.38 -10.65 7.07
CA ARG A 262 -2.15 -9.45 7.90
C ARG A 262 -2.47 -8.13 7.20
N LEU A 263 -2.20 -8.03 5.89
CA LEU A 263 -2.57 -6.84 5.10
C LEU A 263 -4.09 -6.67 5.01
N SER A 264 -4.84 -7.75 4.80
CA SER A 264 -6.31 -7.77 4.79
C SER A 264 -6.85 -7.27 6.14
N VAL A 265 -6.38 -7.89 7.23
CA VAL A 265 -6.80 -7.60 8.60
C VAL A 265 -6.54 -6.14 8.98
N ASN A 266 -5.30 -5.66 8.84
CA ASN A 266 -4.95 -4.30 9.25
C ASN A 266 -5.63 -3.23 8.40
N THR A 267 -5.83 -3.49 7.09
CA THR A 267 -6.54 -2.53 6.22
C THR A 267 -8.01 -2.47 6.59
N GLN A 268 -8.67 -3.61 6.84
CA GLN A 268 -10.11 -3.68 7.15
C GLN A 268 -10.44 -3.21 8.57
N LEU A 269 -9.51 -3.31 9.52
CA LEU A 269 -9.64 -2.64 10.82
C LEU A 269 -9.73 -1.12 10.64
N LEU A 270 -8.80 -0.52 9.89
CA LEU A 270 -8.64 0.94 9.82
C LEU A 270 -9.47 1.62 8.71
N ALA A 271 -9.94 0.87 7.71
CA ALA A 271 -10.65 1.41 6.55
C ALA A 271 -11.67 0.42 5.95
N LYS A 272 -12.64 0.97 5.20
CA LYS A 272 -13.43 0.22 4.21
C LYS A 272 -12.64 0.14 2.90
N VAL A 273 -12.71 -0.99 2.20
CA VAL A 273 -12.02 -1.22 0.92
C VAL A 273 -12.98 -1.74 -0.13
N ASP A 274 -13.20 -0.97 -1.20
CA ASP A 274 -14.03 -1.37 -2.34
C ASP A 274 -13.19 -1.62 -3.59
N GLN A 275 -13.56 -2.64 -4.36
CA GLN A 275 -12.89 -3.03 -5.60
C GLN A 275 -13.54 -2.30 -6.80
N LEU A 276 -12.93 -1.22 -7.30
CA LEU A 276 -13.58 -0.28 -8.23
C LEU A 276 -13.59 -0.71 -9.71
N MET A 277 -12.48 -1.28 -10.22
CA MET A 277 -12.39 -1.83 -11.57
C MET A 277 -11.07 -2.57 -11.83
N LYS A 278 -11.12 -3.65 -12.61
CA LYS A 278 -9.92 -4.26 -13.21
C LYS A 278 -9.38 -3.37 -14.33
N VAL A 279 -8.07 -3.26 -14.45
CA VAL A 279 -7.38 -2.52 -15.51
C VAL A 279 -6.40 -3.46 -16.19
N GLY A 280 -6.64 -3.72 -17.48
CA GLY A 280 -5.82 -4.66 -18.26
C GLY A 280 -4.39 -4.15 -18.50
N ARG A 281 -3.39 -5.04 -18.46
CA ARG A 281 -1.97 -4.70 -18.68
C ARG A 281 -1.68 -3.98 -20.00
N ASN A 282 -2.52 -4.18 -21.02
CA ASN A 282 -2.41 -3.52 -22.32
C ASN A 282 -2.71 -2.00 -22.27
N ASN A 283 -3.26 -1.49 -21.16
CA ASN A 283 -3.52 -0.06 -20.92
C ASN A 283 -2.27 0.73 -20.51
N PHE A 284 -1.10 0.09 -20.40
CA PHE A 284 0.15 0.70 -19.94
C PHE A 284 1.23 0.77 -21.03
N ARG A 285 2.26 1.61 -20.81
CA ARG A 285 3.50 1.68 -21.59
C ARG A 285 4.73 1.71 -20.65
N PRO A 286 5.63 0.71 -20.69
CA PRO A 286 5.42 -0.62 -21.28
C PRO A 286 4.30 -1.39 -20.52
N PRO A 287 3.71 -2.45 -21.10
CA PRO A 287 2.81 -3.33 -20.37
C PRO A 287 3.50 -4.00 -19.16
N PRO A 288 2.89 -4.02 -17.95
CA PRO A 288 3.35 -4.87 -16.87
C PRO A 288 3.10 -6.36 -17.17
N LYS A 289 3.80 -7.24 -16.45
CA LYS A 289 3.63 -8.71 -16.59
C LYS A 289 2.27 -9.23 -16.09
N VAL A 290 1.66 -8.51 -15.16
CA VAL A 290 0.43 -8.87 -14.44
C VAL A 290 -0.66 -7.81 -14.65
N GLU A 291 -1.91 -8.20 -14.42
CA GLU A 291 -3.06 -7.29 -14.46
C GLU A 291 -3.13 -6.38 -13.22
N SER A 292 -3.84 -5.26 -13.36
CA SER A 292 -4.01 -4.25 -12.31
C SER A 292 -5.47 -4.18 -11.84
N ARG A 293 -5.70 -3.64 -10.65
CA ARG A 293 -7.03 -3.27 -10.17
C ARG A 293 -6.98 -1.97 -9.39
N VAL A 294 -7.98 -1.12 -9.64
CA VAL A 294 -8.24 0.13 -8.91
C VAL A 294 -9.09 -0.22 -7.69
N VAL A 295 -8.70 0.29 -6.52
CA VAL A 295 -9.43 0.16 -5.26
C VAL A 295 -9.74 1.52 -4.67
N ARG A 296 -10.80 1.59 -3.86
CA ARG A 296 -11.14 2.71 -2.99
C ARG A 296 -10.83 2.31 -1.55
N ILE A 297 -10.16 3.18 -0.79
CA ILE A 297 -9.86 2.99 0.63
C ILE A 297 -10.46 4.20 1.38
N GLU A 298 -11.40 3.96 2.28
CA GLU A 298 -12.11 4.99 3.06
C GLU A 298 -11.80 4.78 4.55
N PRO A 299 -11.01 5.65 5.22
CA PRO A 299 -10.69 5.50 6.64
C PRO A 299 -11.93 5.46 7.52
N ARG A 300 -11.91 4.63 8.57
CA ARG A 300 -12.91 4.71 9.63
C ARG A 300 -12.65 5.96 10.47
N ASN A 301 -13.66 6.82 10.56
CA ASN A 301 -13.62 8.05 11.34
C ASN A 301 -14.84 8.08 12.28
N PRO A 302 -14.67 8.05 13.62
CA PRO A 302 -13.38 7.89 14.32
C PRO A 302 -12.72 6.52 14.02
N PRO A 303 -11.38 6.40 14.17
CA PRO A 303 -10.70 5.12 14.11
C PRO A 303 -11.13 4.25 15.31
N PRO A 304 -11.06 2.91 15.21
CA PRO A 304 -11.36 2.04 16.34
C PRO A 304 -10.38 2.29 17.51
N PRO A 305 -10.85 2.26 18.77
CA PRO A 305 -10.05 2.60 19.96
C PRO A 305 -9.12 1.44 20.34
N VAL A 306 -8.13 1.17 19.50
CA VAL A 306 -7.24 0.00 19.57
C VAL A 306 -5.78 0.47 19.50
N ASN A 307 -4.92 -0.05 20.39
CA ASN A 307 -3.47 0.12 20.27
C ASN A 307 -2.99 -0.62 19.01
N PHE A 308 -2.77 0.13 17.92
CA PHE A 308 -2.39 -0.47 16.63
C PHE A 308 -1.04 -1.20 16.69
N THR A 309 -0.14 -0.81 17.59
CA THR A 309 1.17 -1.46 17.74
C THR A 309 1.03 -2.88 18.29
N GLU A 310 0.26 -3.05 19.38
CA GLU A 310 -0.06 -4.38 19.93
C GLU A 310 -0.89 -5.21 18.95
N TRP A 311 -1.92 -4.62 18.33
CA TRP A 311 -2.73 -5.29 17.32
C TRP A 311 -1.86 -5.83 16.19
N ASP A 312 -1.00 -4.99 15.61
CA ASP A 312 -0.11 -5.40 14.52
C ASP A 312 0.93 -6.43 14.98
N GLY A 313 1.39 -6.37 16.23
CA GLY A 313 2.21 -7.40 16.87
C GLY A 313 1.50 -8.76 16.93
N MET A 314 0.28 -8.80 17.46
CA MET A 314 -0.54 -10.01 17.55
C MET A 314 -0.87 -10.56 16.15
N ILE A 315 -1.31 -9.73 15.22
CA ILE A 315 -1.64 -10.15 13.85
C ILE A 315 -0.38 -10.61 13.10
N ARG A 316 0.78 -9.97 13.29
CA ARG A 316 2.08 -10.43 12.75
C ARG A 316 2.45 -11.81 13.27
N LEU A 317 2.28 -12.05 14.56
CA LEU A 317 2.52 -13.34 15.18
C LEU A 317 1.59 -14.42 14.62
N LEU A 318 0.28 -14.21 14.69
CA LEU A 318 -0.74 -15.19 14.33
C LEU A 318 -0.73 -15.54 12.83
N PHE A 319 -0.46 -14.57 11.95
CA PHE A 319 -0.41 -14.83 10.49
C PHE A 319 0.89 -15.46 10.00
N ASN A 320 1.97 -15.46 10.79
CA ASN A 320 3.24 -16.14 10.45
C ASN A 320 3.00 -17.60 10.02
N ARG A 321 2.09 -18.31 10.71
CA ARG A 321 1.62 -19.65 10.32
C ARG A 321 0.09 -19.72 10.30
N LYS A 322 -0.58 -18.83 9.55
CA LYS A 322 -2.05 -18.65 9.54
C LYS A 322 -2.92 -19.92 9.47
N ASN A 323 -2.39 -21.02 8.90
CA ASN A 323 -3.06 -22.30 8.72
C ASN A 323 -2.81 -23.33 9.87
N LYS A 324 -2.07 -22.97 10.92
CA LYS A 324 -1.95 -23.74 12.18
C LYS A 324 -2.96 -23.21 13.21
N THR A 325 -3.17 -23.96 14.31
CA THR A 325 -4.03 -23.52 15.41
C THR A 325 -3.39 -22.36 16.19
N LEU A 326 -4.18 -21.49 16.81
CA LEU A 326 -3.68 -20.35 17.60
C LEU A 326 -2.67 -20.83 18.66
N ARG A 327 -3.06 -21.83 19.46
CA ARG A 327 -2.20 -22.52 20.43
C ARG A 327 -0.87 -22.97 19.84
N ALA A 328 -0.87 -23.60 18.66
CA ALA A 328 0.35 -24.05 17.99
C ALA A 328 1.18 -22.92 17.34
N VAL A 329 0.71 -21.67 17.33
CA VAL A 329 1.50 -20.48 16.99
C VAL A 329 2.06 -19.81 18.24
N LEU A 330 1.24 -19.71 19.29
CA LEU A 330 1.59 -19.08 20.58
C LEU A 330 2.59 -19.92 21.39
N MET A 331 2.43 -21.24 21.45
CA MET A 331 3.31 -22.19 22.18
C MET A 331 4.68 -22.44 21.52
N VAL A 332 5.21 -21.47 20.80
CA VAL A 332 6.59 -21.51 20.28
C VAL A 332 7.51 -20.89 21.32
N LYS A 333 8.59 -21.55 21.73
CA LYS A 333 9.52 -21.04 22.77
C LYS A 333 10.00 -19.60 22.55
N ALA A 334 10.27 -19.21 21.30
CA ALA A 334 10.65 -17.83 20.96
C ALA A 334 9.50 -16.82 21.09
N THR A 335 8.25 -17.26 20.96
CA THR A 335 7.04 -16.46 21.17
C THR A 335 6.73 -16.33 22.66
N ILE A 336 6.80 -17.43 23.41
CA ILE A 336 6.65 -17.43 24.87
C ILE A 336 7.65 -16.43 25.48
N LYS A 337 8.94 -16.57 25.17
CA LYS A 337 9.98 -15.63 25.62
C LYS A 337 9.71 -14.17 25.26
N MET A 338 9.25 -13.89 24.04
CA MET A 338 8.91 -12.53 23.61
C MET A 338 7.77 -11.95 24.48
N LEU A 339 6.76 -12.77 24.83
CA LEU A 339 5.67 -12.34 25.70
C LEU A 339 6.14 -12.16 27.16
N GLU A 340 7.04 -12.99 27.68
CA GLU A 340 7.68 -12.79 29.00
C GLU A 340 8.44 -11.45 29.08
N GLU A 341 9.19 -11.13 28.02
CA GLU A 341 9.93 -9.87 27.90
C GLU A 341 8.98 -8.66 27.81
N ASN A 342 7.84 -8.81 27.12
CA ASN A 342 6.79 -7.78 27.06
C ASN A 342 6.07 -7.58 28.41
N ILE A 343 5.67 -8.65 29.11
CA ILE A 343 5.05 -8.54 30.45
C ILE A 343 5.99 -7.79 31.39
N ARG A 344 7.26 -8.19 31.47
CA ARG A 344 8.26 -7.56 32.33
C ARG A 344 8.44 -6.07 32.01
N THR A 345 8.44 -5.71 30.73
CA THR A 345 8.55 -4.32 30.27
C THR A 345 7.30 -3.52 30.63
N HIS A 346 6.11 -4.05 30.38
CA HIS A 346 4.84 -3.41 30.74
C HIS A 346 4.72 -3.20 32.26
N ALA A 347 5.13 -4.19 33.06
CA ALA A 347 5.12 -4.10 34.52
C ALA A 347 6.07 -3.02 35.05
N ALA A 348 7.30 -2.96 34.51
CA ALA A 348 8.27 -1.93 34.88
C ALA A 348 7.82 -0.51 34.48
N LEU A 349 7.11 -0.35 33.36
CA LEU A 349 6.58 0.93 32.89
C LEU A 349 5.38 1.44 33.72
N ASN A 350 4.55 0.53 34.24
CA ASN A 350 3.35 0.87 35.00
C ASN A 350 3.52 0.77 36.54
N GLY A 351 4.68 0.30 37.02
CA GLY A 351 4.94 0.12 38.45
C GLY A 351 4.16 -1.03 39.10
N THR A 352 3.61 -1.95 38.31
CA THR A 352 2.89 -3.13 38.82
C THR A 352 3.86 -4.25 39.16
N MET A 353 3.67 -4.93 40.28
CA MET A 353 4.44 -6.14 40.59
C MET A 353 4.09 -7.29 39.63
N LEU A 354 5.08 -8.12 39.33
CA LEU A 354 4.90 -9.37 38.59
C LEU A 354 4.46 -10.48 39.54
N ASP A 355 3.47 -11.27 39.14
CA ASP A 355 3.21 -12.56 39.77
C ASP A 355 4.17 -13.60 39.17
N GLU A 356 5.22 -13.94 39.91
CA GLU A 356 6.23 -14.93 39.47
C GLU A 356 5.68 -16.36 39.38
N SER A 357 4.46 -16.63 39.86
CA SER A 357 3.78 -17.92 39.70
C SER A 357 3.02 -18.04 38.37
N MET A 358 2.64 -16.92 37.75
CA MET A 358 1.90 -16.91 36.48
C MET A 358 2.84 -17.08 35.27
N ARG A 359 2.81 -18.26 34.66
CA ARG A 359 3.58 -18.54 33.43
C ARG A 359 2.80 -18.17 32.18
N VAL A 360 3.52 -17.72 31.15
CA VAL A 360 2.95 -17.35 29.85
C VAL A 360 2.22 -18.53 29.19
N GLU A 361 2.74 -19.75 29.31
CA GLU A 361 2.08 -20.94 28.78
C GLU A 361 0.71 -21.21 29.42
N ASP A 362 0.57 -21.00 30.72
CA ASP A 362 -0.69 -21.27 31.41
C ASP A 362 -1.78 -20.27 30.99
N ILE A 363 -1.40 -19.00 30.77
CA ILE A 363 -2.28 -17.97 30.18
C ILE A 363 -2.64 -18.34 28.72
N ILE A 364 -1.71 -18.88 27.94
CA ILE A 364 -1.98 -19.33 26.57
C ILE A 364 -2.94 -20.54 26.56
N GLU A 365 -2.85 -21.48 27.50
CA GLU A 365 -3.82 -22.57 27.62
C GLU A 365 -5.19 -22.09 28.11
N GLU A 366 -5.26 -21.11 29.02
CA GLU A 366 -6.53 -20.55 29.46
C GLU A 366 -7.26 -19.82 28.30
N VAL A 367 -6.53 -19.00 27.54
CA VAL A 367 -7.11 -18.20 26.45
C VAL A 367 -7.34 -19.04 25.19
N VAL A 368 -6.40 -19.88 24.73
CA VAL A 368 -6.52 -20.62 23.45
C VAL A 368 -6.34 -22.15 23.54
N GLY A 369 -6.32 -22.71 24.74
CA GLY A 369 -6.28 -24.16 24.96
C GLY A 369 -7.58 -24.87 24.63
N GLU A 370 -7.59 -26.21 24.75
CA GLU A 370 -8.68 -27.07 24.27
C GLU A 370 -10.03 -26.86 25.00
N LYS A 371 -10.05 -26.18 26.15
CA LYS A 371 -11.27 -25.79 26.90
C LYS A 371 -11.83 -24.42 26.50
N SER A 372 -11.11 -23.65 25.68
CA SER A 372 -11.51 -22.30 25.28
C SER A 372 -12.44 -22.30 24.06
N ARG A 373 -13.20 -21.21 23.86
CA ARG A 373 -13.92 -20.96 22.59
C ARG A 373 -12.99 -20.82 21.36
N TRP A 374 -11.70 -20.66 21.62
CA TRP A 374 -10.64 -20.52 20.63
C TRP A 374 -9.94 -21.85 20.29
N ALA A 375 -10.33 -22.96 20.93
CA ALA A 375 -9.83 -24.31 20.68
C ALA A 375 -9.90 -24.68 19.18
N GLY A 376 -8.81 -25.24 18.65
CA GLY A 376 -8.70 -25.63 17.23
C GLY A 376 -8.76 -24.49 16.19
N LYS A 377 -9.12 -23.25 16.57
CA LYS A 377 -9.26 -22.11 15.65
C LYS A 377 -7.92 -21.71 15.04
N ARG A 378 -7.98 -21.05 13.88
CA ARG A 378 -6.81 -20.70 13.05
C ARG A 378 -6.97 -19.29 12.51
N ALA A 379 -5.91 -18.48 12.53
CA ALA A 379 -5.95 -17.07 12.11
C ALA A 379 -6.43 -16.89 10.65
N ALA A 380 -6.24 -17.88 9.78
CA ALA A 380 -6.80 -17.87 8.42
C ALA A 380 -8.34 -17.93 8.34
N LYS A 381 -9.06 -18.13 9.45
CA LYS A 381 -10.53 -18.31 9.52
C LYS A 381 -11.22 -17.39 10.54
N LEU A 382 -10.48 -16.56 11.26
CA LEU A 382 -11.02 -15.57 12.20
C LEU A 382 -11.35 -14.25 11.48
N ASP A 383 -12.29 -13.49 12.00
CA ASP A 383 -12.61 -12.12 11.55
C ASP A 383 -12.02 -11.02 12.45
N LEU A 384 -12.41 -9.76 12.22
CA LEU A 384 -11.91 -8.62 13.00
C LEU A 384 -12.39 -8.66 14.46
N ASP A 385 -13.65 -9.04 14.70
CA ASP A 385 -14.23 -9.06 16.03
C ASP A 385 -13.67 -10.23 16.84
N ASP A 386 -13.38 -11.37 16.18
CA ASP A 386 -12.60 -12.46 16.76
C ASP A 386 -11.22 -11.97 17.25
N PHE A 387 -10.47 -11.24 16.43
CA PHE A 387 -9.15 -10.73 16.81
C PHE A 387 -9.24 -9.64 17.90
N LEU A 388 -10.23 -8.74 17.85
CA LEU A 388 -10.42 -7.71 18.89
C LEU A 388 -10.69 -8.34 20.26
N GLN A 389 -11.53 -9.38 20.29
CA GLN A 389 -11.82 -10.13 21.51
C GLN A 389 -10.62 -10.96 21.98
N LEU A 390 -9.86 -11.57 21.06
CA LEU A 390 -8.65 -12.32 21.41
C LEU A 390 -7.58 -11.40 22.05
N LEU A 391 -7.37 -10.21 21.50
CA LEU A 391 -6.47 -9.20 22.08
C LEU A 391 -6.96 -8.77 23.48
N ALA A 392 -8.25 -8.47 23.64
CA ALA A 392 -8.83 -8.09 24.92
C ALA A 392 -8.66 -9.17 26.01
N GLU A 393 -8.84 -10.46 25.69
CA GLU A 393 -8.62 -11.56 26.64
C GLU A 393 -7.15 -11.72 27.04
N PHE A 394 -6.20 -11.45 26.15
CA PHE A 394 -4.77 -11.47 26.48
C PHE A 394 -4.37 -10.27 27.34
N ASN A 395 -4.76 -9.06 26.95
CA ASN A 395 -4.45 -7.83 27.68
C ASN A 395 -5.05 -7.84 29.10
N LYS A 396 -6.26 -8.41 29.27
CA LYS A 396 -6.90 -8.62 30.58
C LYS A 396 -6.07 -9.50 31.53
N ARG A 397 -5.17 -10.33 30.99
CA ARG A 397 -4.24 -11.20 31.72
C ARG A 397 -2.78 -10.71 31.65
N GLY A 398 -2.57 -9.43 31.31
CA GLY A 398 -1.25 -8.80 31.24
C GLY A 398 -0.36 -9.26 30.07
N ILE A 399 -0.88 -10.02 29.11
CA ILE A 399 -0.13 -10.41 27.89
C ILE A 399 -0.22 -9.27 26.87
N HIS A 400 0.92 -8.64 26.58
CA HIS A 400 1.05 -7.58 25.57
C HIS A 400 1.89 -8.04 24.37
N PHE A 401 1.56 -7.56 23.17
CA PHE A 401 2.15 -8.03 21.90
C PHE A 401 3.17 -7.06 21.27
N ALA A 402 3.45 -5.93 21.92
CA ALA A 402 4.42 -4.91 21.50
C ALA A 402 4.94 -4.14 22.72
#